data_AF-A0A8J4X9R1-F1
#
_entry.id   AF-A0A8J4X9R1-F1
#
_cell.length_a   1.000
_cell.length_b   1.000
_cell.length_c   1.000
_cell.angle_alpha   90.00
_cell.angle_beta   90.00
_cell.angle_gamma   90.00
#
_symmetry.space_group_name_H-M   'P 1'
#
loop_
_entity.id
_entity.type
_entity.pdbx_description
1 polymer ?
#
loop_
_entity_poly.entity_id
_entity_poly.type
_entity_poly.pdbx_seq_one_letter_code
_entity_poly.pdbx_strand_id
1 'polypeptide(L)'
;MSKEKRETKDKSEKALAAEKEQFIKLQGSLHDRYGHIVALYAKFLCIKIDFHCKHKTIPPNLEAPDEVIERAIAVDINEVFETTGEVLDYMDAALVLQETVFRQLESNNTSSTTVVGQCRLAPLVPLIQDCSPLYHFLVKLLFKLHSRIPMDALLGHRERFRNQFTSLSQFFEKARSMEFFKTIIQIPDFPDSPPNFLRAAAMADYVKPVVVHNPFPEDDDIETQVDVGEGYSMFHSLNQYNPLNDAPFQ
;
A
#
# COMPACT_ATOMS: atom_id res chain seq x y z
N MET A 1 3.06 -32.04 -18.18
CA MET A 1 3.18 -30.95 -17.17
C MET A 1 3.07 -29.52 -17.74
N SER A 2 3.52 -29.21 -18.97
CA SER A 2 3.54 -27.80 -19.47
C SER A 2 2.23 -27.24 -20.03
N LYS A 3 1.24 -28.08 -20.37
CA LYS A 3 -0.01 -27.64 -21.01
C LYS A 3 -1.10 -27.33 -19.97
N GLU A 4 -1.26 -28.25 -19.02
CA GLU A 4 -2.19 -28.15 -17.89
C GLU A 4 -1.91 -26.93 -17.01
N LYS A 5 -0.63 -26.65 -16.70
CA LYS A 5 -0.19 -25.46 -15.93
C LYS A 5 -0.47 -24.12 -16.65
N ARG A 6 -0.57 -24.13 -17.99
CA ARG A 6 -0.95 -22.94 -18.78
C ARG A 6 -2.46 -22.74 -18.78
N GLU A 7 -3.24 -23.82 -18.89
CA GLU A 7 -4.71 -23.76 -18.80
C GLU A 7 -5.21 -23.33 -17.42
N THR A 8 -4.56 -23.77 -16.33
CA THR A 8 -4.93 -23.32 -14.97
C THR A 8 -4.66 -21.83 -14.80
N LYS A 9 -3.52 -21.35 -15.31
CA LYS A 9 -3.12 -19.93 -15.24
C LYS A 9 -4.08 -19.02 -16.02
N ASP A 10 -4.46 -19.42 -17.24
CA ASP A 10 -5.39 -18.65 -18.08
C ASP A 10 -6.80 -18.60 -17.47
N LYS A 11 -7.24 -19.68 -16.81
CA LYS A 11 -8.49 -19.70 -16.05
C LYS A 11 -8.45 -18.77 -14.83
N SER A 12 -7.35 -18.75 -14.07
CA SER A 12 -7.20 -17.86 -12.91
C SER A 12 -7.15 -16.38 -13.30
N GLU A 13 -6.46 -16.04 -14.40
CA GLU A 13 -6.38 -14.66 -14.89
C GLU A 13 -7.75 -14.16 -15.38
N LYS A 14 -8.55 -15.02 -16.04
CA LYS A 14 -9.93 -14.71 -16.44
C LYS A 14 -10.89 -14.58 -15.26
N ALA A 15 -10.77 -15.44 -14.25
CA ALA A 15 -11.60 -15.36 -13.05
C ALA A 15 -11.36 -14.05 -12.30
N LEU A 16 -10.08 -13.67 -12.14
CA LEU A 16 -9.68 -12.41 -11.52
C LEU A 16 -10.18 -11.18 -12.31
N ALA A 17 -10.14 -11.24 -13.65
CA ALA A 17 -10.67 -10.16 -14.49
C ALA A 17 -12.20 -10.02 -14.37
N ALA A 18 -12.93 -11.14 -14.30
CA ALA A 18 -14.38 -11.14 -14.13
C ALA A 18 -14.79 -10.60 -12.74
N GLU A 19 -14.05 -10.95 -11.69
CA GLU A 19 -14.26 -10.44 -10.34
C GLU A 19 -13.98 -8.93 -10.27
N LYS A 20 -12.89 -8.46 -10.89
CA LYS A 20 -12.60 -7.03 -11.05
C LYS A 20 -13.74 -6.27 -11.74
N GLU A 21 -14.30 -6.82 -12.81
CA GLU A 21 -15.39 -6.16 -13.55
C GLU A 21 -16.70 -6.08 -12.72
N GLN A 22 -17.03 -7.14 -11.99
CA GLN A 22 -18.17 -7.13 -11.07
C GLN A 22 -18.00 -6.10 -9.96
N PHE A 23 -16.78 -5.97 -9.45
CA PHE A 23 -16.47 -5.03 -8.38
C PHE A 23 -16.51 -3.57 -8.85
N ILE A 24 -16.01 -3.27 -10.06
CA ILE A 24 -16.16 -1.96 -10.70
C ILE A 24 -17.65 -1.60 -10.87
N LYS A 25 -18.52 -2.56 -11.20
CA LYS A 25 -19.97 -2.34 -11.28
C LYS A 25 -20.59 -2.01 -9.91
N LEU A 26 -20.12 -2.63 -8.83
CA LEU A 26 -20.55 -2.31 -7.46
C LEU A 26 -20.16 -0.88 -7.03
N GLN A 27 -19.06 -0.34 -7.54
CA GLN A 27 -18.63 1.04 -7.21
C GLN A 27 -19.66 2.10 -7.61
N GLY A 28 -20.44 1.87 -8.68
CA GLY A 28 -21.46 2.81 -9.16
C GLY A 28 -22.72 2.91 -8.28
N SER A 29 -22.96 1.97 -7.36
CA SER A 29 -24.20 1.90 -6.56
C SER A 29 -24.03 2.24 -5.07
N LEU A 30 -22.81 2.47 -4.61
CA LEU A 30 -22.47 2.70 -3.19
C LEU A 30 -22.78 4.14 -2.75
N HIS A 31 -24.04 4.44 -2.40
CA HIS A 31 -24.52 5.75 -1.92
C HIS A 31 -24.65 5.86 -0.38
N ASP A 32 -23.72 5.25 0.37
CA ASP A 32 -23.72 5.19 1.84
C ASP A 32 -22.49 5.88 2.46
N ARG A 33 -22.56 6.23 3.77
CA ARG A 33 -21.47 6.81 4.60
C ARG A 33 -20.11 6.10 4.50
N TYR A 34 -20.05 4.82 4.12
CA TYR A 34 -18.84 4.04 3.87
C TYR A 34 -18.59 3.78 2.38
N GLY A 35 -19.62 3.93 1.55
CA GLY A 35 -19.59 3.57 0.13
C GLY A 35 -18.45 4.23 -0.64
N HIS A 36 -18.15 5.48 -0.35
CA HIS A 36 -17.03 6.18 -0.96
C HIS A 36 -15.66 5.61 -0.55
N ILE A 37 -15.46 5.26 0.73
CA ILE A 37 -14.22 4.62 1.21
C ILE A 37 -14.07 3.25 0.54
N VAL A 38 -15.15 2.47 0.49
CA VAL A 38 -15.17 1.15 -0.15
C VAL A 38 -14.78 1.28 -1.63
N ALA A 39 -15.36 2.22 -2.37
CA ALA A 39 -15.07 2.42 -3.78
C ALA A 39 -13.61 2.86 -4.02
N LEU A 40 -13.04 3.71 -3.17
CA LEU A 40 -11.65 4.12 -3.29
C LEU A 40 -10.68 2.99 -2.94
N TYR A 41 -10.94 2.24 -1.87
CA TYR A 41 -10.10 1.10 -1.49
C TYR A 41 -10.16 0.00 -2.56
N ALA A 42 -11.33 -0.21 -3.13
CA ALA A 42 -11.53 -1.08 -4.28
C ALA A 42 -10.64 -0.72 -5.47
N LYS A 43 -10.67 0.57 -5.85
CA LYS A 43 -9.83 1.09 -6.94
C LYS A 43 -8.35 0.93 -6.63
N PHE A 44 -7.93 1.21 -5.40
CA PHE A 44 -6.57 1.01 -4.92
C PHE A 44 -6.12 -0.45 -5.07
N LEU A 45 -6.96 -1.41 -4.66
CA LEU A 45 -6.67 -2.83 -4.80
C LEU A 45 -6.56 -3.26 -6.27
N CYS A 46 -7.41 -2.75 -7.16
CA CYS A 46 -7.27 -3.02 -8.60
C CYS A 46 -5.90 -2.56 -9.13
N ILE A 47 -5.49 -1.33 -8.80
CA ILE A 47 -4.17 -0.78 -9.18
C ILE A 47 -3.04 -1.64 -8.62
N LYS A 48 -3.11 -2.02 -7.34
CA LYS A 48 -2.15 -2.93 -6.70
C LYS A 48 -2.03 -4.25 -7.47
N ILE A 49 -3.16 -4.89 -7.76
CA ILE A 49 -3.20 -6.18 -8.45
C ILE A 49 -2.64 -6.03 -9.87
N ASP A 50 -3.05 -5.02 -10.63
CA ASP A 50 -2.57 -4.78 -12.00
C ASP A 50 -1.06 -4.55 -12.02
N PHE A 51 -0.55 -3.76 -11.08
CA PHE A 51 0.88 -3.51 -10.90
C PHE A 51 1.66 -4.82 -10.69
N HIS A 52 1.25 -5.65 -9.73
CA HIS A 52 1.95 -6.92 -9.43
C HIS A 52 1.74 -8.00 -10.50
N CYS A 53 0.64 -7.95 -11.27
CA CYS A 53 0.46 -8.79 -12.45
C CYS A 53 1.47 -8.45 -13.56
N LYS A 54 1.79 -7.15 -13.75
CA LYS A 54 2.80 -6.67 -14.70
C LYS A 54 4.22 -6.93 -14.18
N HIS A 55 4.49 -6.62 -12.92
CA HIS A 55 5.83 -6.64 -12.30
C HIS A 55 6.05 -7.82 -11.36
N LYS A 56 6.08 -9.04 -11.93
CA LYS A 56 6.09 -10.30 -11.15
C LYS A 56 7.33 -10.52 -10.27
N THR A 57 8.39 -9.76 -10.48
CA THR A 57 9.61 -9.80 -9.67
C THR A 57 9.46 -9.04 -8.36
N ILE A 58 8.47 -8.13 -8.27
CA ILE A 58 8.20 -7.33 -7.08
C ILE A 58 7.12 -8.06 -6.26
N PRO A 59 7.41 -8.45 -5.01
CA PRO A 59 6.47 -9.19 -4.20
C PRO A 59 5.26 -8.31 -3.81
N PRO A 60 4.05 -8.88 -3.61
CA PRO A 60 2.84 -8.12 -3.29
C PRO A 60 2.87 -7.31 -1.98
N ASN A 61 3.73 -7.68 -1.03
CA ASN A 61 3.96 -6.92 0.19
C ASN A 61 4.99 -5.78 0.00
N LEU A 62 5.53 -5.62 -1.22
CA LEU A 62 6.51 -4.60 -1.61
C LEU A 62 7.85 -4.62 -0.84
N GLU A 63 8.01 -5.54 0.11
CA GLU A 63 9.25 -5.81 0.81
C GLU A 63 10.18 -6.62 -0.08
N ALA A 64 10.86 -5.91 -0.97
CA ALA A 64 11.94 -6.46 -1.78
C ALA A 64 13.30 -5.98 -1.25
N PRO A 65 14.32 -6.85 -1.21
CA PRO A 65 15.69 -6.39 -1.02
C PRO A 65 16.10 -5.48 -2.19
N ASP A 66 16.98 -4.54 -1.92
CA ASP A 66 17.45 -3.53 -2.87
C ASP A 66 17.94 -4.10 -4.20
N GLU A 67 18.51 -5.30 -4.18
CA GLU A 67 19.00 -6.07 -5.33
C GLU A 67 17.87 -6.52 -6.27
N VAL A 68 16.69 -6.84 -5.74
CA VAL A 68 15.51 -7.19 -6.54
C VAL A 68 14.97 -5.95 -7.21
N ILE A 69 14.90 -4.84 -6.46
CA ILE A 69 14.49 -3.54 -6.99
C ILE A 69 15.46 -3.10 -8.10
N GLU A 70 16.77 -3.19 -7.86
CA GLU A 70 17.78 -2.82 -8.85
C GLU A 70 17.73 -3.68 -10.11
N ARG A 71 17.48 -4.99 -9.98
CA ARG A 71 17.27 -5.87 -11.14
C ARG A 71 16.02 -5.50 -11.93
N ALA A 72 14.92 -5.15 -11.26
CA ALA A 72 13.71 -4.67 -11.92
C ALA A 72 13.96 -3.35 -12.67
N ILE A 73 14.87 -2.51 -12.15
CA ILE A 73 15.25 -1.20 -12.72
C ILE A 73 16.37 -1.30 -13.78
N ALA A 74 17.02 -2.45 -13.93
CA ALA A 74 18.27 -2.57 -14.70
C ALA A 74 18.10 -2.78 -16.21
N VAL A 75 16.90 -3.10 -16.70
CA VAL A 75 16.74 -3.71 -18.03
C VAL A 75 16.56 -2.67 -19.15
N ASP A 76 15.62 -1.75 -19.02
CA ASP A 76 15.35 -0.71 -20.03
C ASP A 76 14.93 0.61 -19.36
N ILE A 77 15.49 1.74 -19.79
CA ILE A 77 15.12 3.06 -19.25
C ILE A 77 13.67 3.43 -19.55
N ASN A 78 13.11 2.94 -20.67
CA ASN A 78 11.71 3.14 -21.01
C ASN A 78 10.80 2.39 -20.02
N GLU A 79 11.14 1.14 -19.70
CA GLU A 79 10.44 0.36 -18.68
C GLU A 79 10.54 1.03 -17.29
N VAL A 80 11.70 1.59 -16.94
CA VAL A 80 11.86 2.36 -15.69
C VAL A 80 10.95 3.59 -15.70
N PHE A 81 10.83 4.30 -16.81
CA PHE A 81 9.97 5.47 -16.94
C PHE A 81 8.49 5.09 -16.75
N GLU A 82 8.02 4.05 -17.45
CA GLU A 82 6.67 3.53 -17.29
C GLU A 82 6.40 3.07 -15.85
N THR A 83 7.30 2.26 -15.29
CA THR A 83 7.19 1.75 -13.91
C THR A 83 7.14 2.89 -12.91
N THR A 84 7.91 3.96 -13.12
CA THR A 84 7.84 5.16 -12.27
C THR A 84 6.47 5.80 -12.31
N GLY A 85 5.87 5.94 -13.50
CA GLY A 85 4.50 6.43 -13.66
C GLY A 85 3.48 5.58 -12.90
N GLU A 86 3.57 4.26 -13.02
CA GLU A 86 2.66 3.32 -12.36
C GLU A 86 2.80 3.34 -10.83
N VAL A 87 4.02 3.43 -10.30
CA VAL A 87 4.25 3.55 -8.85
C VAL A 87 3.75 4.90 -8.34
N LEU A 88 3.87 5.99 -9.12
CA LEU A 88 3.28 7.27 -8.79
C LEU A 88 1.74 7.19 -8.77
N ASP A 89 1.11 6.49 -9.72
CA ASP A 89 -0.34 6.26 -9.75
C ASP A 89 -0.80 5.43 -8.54
N TYR A 90 -0.02 4.43 -8.14
CA TYR A 90 -0.27 3.58 -6.98
C TYR A 90 -0.23 4.42 -5.68
N MET A 91 0.80 5.25 -5.50
CA MET A 91 0.90 6.18 -4.36
C MET A 91 -0.26 7.19 -4.34
N ASP A 92 -0.64 7.77 -5.48
CA ASP A 92 -1.75 8.73 -5.53
C ASP A 92 -3.08 8.10 -5.13
N ALA A 93 -3.36 6.87 -5.59
CA ALA A 93 -4.56 6.15 -5.17
C ALA A 93 -4.60 5.92 -3.66
N ALA A 94 -3.45 5.64 -3.05
CA ALA A 94 -3.34 5.50 -1.61
C ALA A 94 -3.63 6.82 -0.88
N LEU A 95 -2.99 7.91 -1.29
CA LEU A 95 -3.16 9.22 -0.66
C LEU A 95 -4.61 9.74 -0.80
N VAL A 96 -5.28 9.51 -1.93
CA VAL A 96 -6.70 9.88 -2.13
C VAL A 96 -7.63 9.11 -1.19
N LEU A 97 -7.39 7.81 -1.00
CA LEU A 97 -8.15 7.00 -0.05
C LEU A 97 -7.96 7.53 1.38
N GLN A 98 -6.70 7.72 1.78
CA GLN A 98 -6.34 8.22 3.10
C GLN A 98 -6.96 9.58 3.41
N GLU A 99 -6.84 10.53 2.49
CA GLU A 99 -7.41 11.87 2.64
C GLU A 99 -8.93 11.79 2.85
N THR A 100 -9.59 10.93 2.07
CA THR A 100 -11.04 10.73 2.17
C THR A 100 -11.45 10.13 3.51
N VAL A 101 -10.72 9.14 4.02
CA VAL A 101 -10.97 8.55 5.34
C VAL A 101 -10.84 9.61 6.43
N PHE A 102 -9.76 10.39 6.45
CA PHE A 102 -9.52 11.43 7.45
C PHE A 102 -10.56 12.55 7.39
N ARG A 103 -10.89 13.02 6.19
CA ARG A 103 -11.93 14.04 5.99
C ARG A 103 -13.29 13.58 6.51
N GLN A 104 -13.64 12.30 6.33
CA GLN A 104 -14.89 11.74 6.85
C GLN A 104 -14.90 11.62 8.38
N LEU A 105 -13.78 11.26 9.01
CA LEU A 105 -13.67 11.27 10.48
C LEU A 105 -13.88 12.67 11.05
N GLU A 106 -13.21 13.67 10.47
CA GLU A 106 -13.32 15.07 10.87
C GLU A 106 -14.73 15.63 10.65
N SER A 107 -15.28 15.47 9.45
CA SER A 107 -16.61 16.00 9.10
C SER A 107 -17.71 15.40 9.96
N ASN A 108 -17.55 14.15 10.40
CA ASN A 108 -18.51 13.45 11.25
C ASN A 108 -18.19 13.57 12.75
N ASN A 109 -17.17 14.33 13.15
CA ASN A 109 -16.66 14.41 14.53
C ASN A 109 -16.45 13.03 15.18
N THR A 110 -16.01 12.05 14.39
CA THR A 110 -15.86 10.66 14.82
C THR A 110 -14.47 10.45 15.43
N SER A 111 -14.42 10.00 16.69
CA SER A 111 -13.14 9.68 17.36
C SER A 111 -12.53 8.37 16.82
N SER A 112 -11.20 8.34 16.72
CA SER A 112 -10.41 7.16 16.33
C SER A 112 -10.51 5.99 17.32
N THR A 113 -10.99 6.24 18.54
CA THR A 113 -11.19 5.21 19.58
C THR A 113 -12.59 4.57 19.53
N THR A 114 -13.51 5.11 18.73
CA THR A 114 -14.85 4.53 18.58
C THR A 114 -14.84 3.41 17.54
N VAL A 115 -15.70 2.41 17.69
CA VAL A 115 -15.85 1.30 16.73
C VAL A 115 -16.08 1.81 15.30
N VAL A 116 -16.88 2.86 15.13
CA VAL A 116 -17.13 3.50 13.83
C VAL A 116 -15.87 4.15 13.27
N GLY A 117 -15.08 4.83 14.09
CA GLY A 117 -13.81 5.42 13.68
C GLY A 117 -12.78 4.37 13.30
N GLN A 118 -12.64 3.33 14.13
CA GLN A 118 -11.73 2.21 13.88
C GLN A 118 -12.08 1.46 12.60
N CYS A 119 -13.37 1.22 12.33
CA CYS A 119 -13.83 0.61 11.08
C CYS A 119 -13.40 1.42 9.84
N ARG A 120 -13.40 2.76 9.93
CA ARG A 120 -12.93 3.64 8.84
C ARG A 120 -11.41 3.68 8.72
N LEU A 121 -10.70 3.57 9.84
CA LEU A 121 -9.24 3.63 9.90
C LEU A 121 -8.58 2.30 9.52
N ALA A 122 -9.25 1.17 9.74
CA ALA A 122 -8.70 -0.17 9.51
C ALA A 122 -8.10 -0.37 8.10
N PRO A 123 -8.72 0.08 6.99
CA PRO A 123 -8.12 -0.03 5.66
C PRO A 123 -6.80 0.73 5.51
N LEU A 124 -6.52 1.72 6.36
CA LEU A 124 -5.29 2.49 6.30
C LEU A 124 -4.08 1.76 6.90
N VAL A 125 -4.27 0.71 7.69
CA VAL A 125 -3.13 -0.06 8.23
C VAL A 125 -2.32 -0.74 7.13
N PRO A 126 -2.90 -1.60 6.25
CA PRO A 126 -2.16 -2.15 5.13
C PRO A 126 -1.74 -1.06 4.12
N LEU A 127 -2.48 0.05 4.05
CA LEU A 127 -2.12 1.18 3.21
C LEU A 127 -0.79 1.84 3.64
N ILE A 128 -0.61 2.06 4.95
CA ILE A 128 0.63 2.61 5.52
C ILE A 128 1.82 1.68 5.23
N GLN A 129 1.58 0.38 5.33
CA GLN A 129 2.58 -0.66 5.04
C GLN A 129 2.99 -0.66 3.57
N ASP A 130 2.08 -0.36 2.64
CA ASP A 130 2.41 -0.22 1.22
C ASP A 130 3.11 1.12 0.92
N CYS A 131 2.69 2.23 1.54
CA CYS A 131 3.22 3.56 1.24
C CYS A 131 4.73 3.69 1.52
N SER A 132 5.25 3.06 2.59
CA SER A 132 6.66 3.20 2.95
C SER A 132 7.61 2.54 1.91
N PRO A 133 7.38 1.28 1.49
CA PRO A 133 8.05 0.68 0.35
C PRO A 133 7.83 1.41 -0.97
N LEU A 134 6.61 1.89 -1.27
CA LEU A 134 6.33 2.64 -2.51
C LEU A 134 7.17 3.92 -2.57
N TYR A 135 7.26 4.68 -1.48
CA TYR A 135 8.12 5.86 -1.38
C TYR A 135 9.58 5.50 -1.65
N HIS A 136 10.09 4.45 -1.00
CA HIS A 136 11.43 3.97 -1.22
C HIS A 136 11.70 3.61 -2.68
N PHE A 137 10.76 2.89 -3.29
CA PHE A 137 10.88 2.48 -4.68
C PHE A 137 10.88 3.67 -5.63
N LEU A 138 10.02 4.68 -5.41
CA LEU A 138 10.01 5.94 -6.15
C LEU A 138 11.34 6.66 -6.07
N VAL A 139 11.97 6.70 -4.90
CA VAL A 139 13.30 7.32 -4.73
C VAL A 139 14.33 6.61 -5.63
N LYS A 140 14.40 5.27 -5.58
CA LYS A 140 15.35 4.49 -6.42
C LYS A 140 15.09 4.71 -7.91
N LEU A 141 13.82 4.66 -8.32
CA LEU A 141 13.40 4.86 -9.71
C LEU A 141 13.75 6.26 -10.23
N LEU A 142 13.46 7.32 -9.46
CA LEU A 142 13.74 8.69 -9.86
C LEU A 142 15.23 8.98 -9.96
N PHE A 143 16.06 8.48 -9.03
CA PHE A 143 17.52 8.56 -9.17
C PHE A 143 18.01 7.84 -10.44
N LYS A 144 17.45 6.67 -10.77
CA LYS A 144 17.79 5.98 -12.02
C LYS A 144 17.42 6.81 -13.24
N LEU A 145 16.21 7.35 -13.29
CA LEU A 145 15.77 8.19 -14.42
C LEU A 145 16.68 9.40 -14.60
N HIS A 146 17.02 10.09 -13.52
CA HIS A 146 17.93 11.24 -13.56
C HIS A 146 19.35 10.90 -14.02
N SER A 147 19.78 9.63 -13.94
CA SER A 147 21.08 9.19 -14.49
C SER A 147 21.11 9.05 -16.01
N ARG A 148 19.95 9.05 -16.69
CA ARG A 148 19.84 8.77 -18.14
C ARG A 148 18.97 9.76 -18.90
N ILE A 149 18.05 10.46 -18.25
CA ILE A 149 17.07 11.36 -18.86
C ILE A 149 17.34 12.81 -18.43
N PRO A 150 17.26 13.78 -19.37
CA PRO A 150 17.37 15.20 -19.07
C PRO A 150 16.41 15.70 -17.97
N MET A 151 16.86 16.66 -17.17
CA MET A 151 16.15 17.13 -15.98
C MET A 151 14.81 17.85 -16.26
N ASP A 152 14.70 18.46 -17.44
CA ASP A 152 13.51 19.13 -17.98
C ASP A 152 12.41 18.12 -18.31
N ALA A 153 12.77 16.99 -18.95
CA ALA A 153 11.83 15.90 -19.24
C ALA A 153 11.26 15.24 -17.97
N LEU A 154 11.96 15.33 -16.85
CA LEU A 154 11.54 14.76 -15.55
C LEU A 154 10.87 15.78 -14.61
N LEU A 155 10.60 17.01 -15.05
CA LEU A 155 10.00 18.04 -14.19
C LEU A 155 8.67 17.58 -13.58
N GLY A 156 7.75 17.05 -14.39
CA GLY A 156 6.44 16.59 -13.92
C GLY A 156 6.53 15.45 -12.90
N HIS A 157 7.49 14.53 -13.06
CA HIS A 157 7.73 13.44 -12.11
C HIS A 157 8.22 13.98 -10.76
N ARG A 158 9.14 14.94 -10.78
CA ARG A 158 9.65 15.59 -9.55
C ARG A 158 8.57 16.37 -8.82
N GLU A 159 7.73 17.11 -9.55
CA GLU A 159 6.62 17.86 -8.96
C GLU A 159 5.59 16.93 -8.32
N ARG A 160 5.21 15.86 -9.02
CA ARG A 160 4.29 14.85 -8.50
C ARG A 160 4.86 14.18 -7.25
N PHE A 161 6.11 13.73 -7.30
CA PHE A 161 6.79 13.16 -6.13
C PHE A 161 6.86 14.13 -4.96
N ARG A 162 7.16 15.42 -5.18
CA ARG A 162 7.20 16.43 -4.11
C ARG A 162 5.83 16.61 -3.44
N ASN A 163 4.76 16.62 -4.23
CA ASN A 163 3.40 16.70 -3.71
C ASN A 163 3.06 15.44 -2.90
N GLN A 164 3.35 14.25 -3.43
CA GLN A 164 3.17 12.98 -2.72
C GLN A 164 3.96 12.91 -1.42
N PHE A 165 5.23 13.34 -1.43
CA PHE A 165 6.07 13.44 -0.25
C PHE A 165 5.40 14.30 0.82
N THR A 166 4.91 15.48 0.46
CA THR A 166 4.25 16.41 1.40
C THR A 166 3.01 15.77 2.02
N SER A 167 2.15 15.17 1.21
CA SER A 167 0.93 14.49 1.67
C SER A 167 1.25 13.27 2.53
N LEU A 168 2.26 12.48 2.15
CA LEU A 168 2.67 11.28 2.88
C LEU A 168 3.29 11.62 4.23
N SER A 169 4.12 12.66 4.32
CA SER A 169 4.66 13.16 5.59
C SER A 169 3.54 13.56 6.55
N GLN A 170 2.55 14.32 6.06
CA GLN A 170 1.38 14.71 6.86
C GLN A 170 0.52 13.52 7.27
N PHE A 171 0.34 12.55 6.37
CA PHE A 171 -0.38 11.32 6.65
C PHE A 171 0.31 10.55 7.80
N PHE A 172 1.60 10.25 7.67
CA PHE A 172 2.33 9.44 8.65
C PHE A 172 2.39 10.14 10.00
N GLU A 173 2.62 11.45 10.02
CA GLU A 173 2.62 12.24 11.26
C GLU A 173 1.27 12.16 11.98
N LYS A 174 0.19 12.40 11.24
CA LYS A 174 -1.16 12.35 11.80
C LYS A 174 -1.56 10.93 12.22
N ALA A 175 -1.17 9.91 11.46
CA ALA A 175 -1.43 8.52 11.81
C ALA A 175 -0.67 8.12 13.08
N ARG A 176 0.61 8.52 13.21
CA ARG A 176 1.46 8.26 14.39
C ARG A 176 0.87 8.87 15.66
N SER A 177 0.14 9.98 15.56
CA SER A 177 -0.51 10.60 16.72
C SER A 177 -1.80 9.90 17.15
N MET A 178 -2.43 9.05 16.33
CA MET A 178 -3.70 8.39 16.68
C MET A 178 -3.49 7.12 17.50
N GLU A 179 -4.27 6.98 18.57
CA GLU A 179 -4.22 5.79 19.44
C GLU A 179 -4.47 4.48 18.69
N PHE A 180 -5.41 4.50 17.74
CA PHE A 180 -5.72 3.33 16.91
C PHE A 180 -4.50 2.73 16.20
N PHE A 181 -3.63 3.55 15.61
CA PHE A 181 -2.48 3.02 14.89
C PHE A 181 -1.37 2.59 15.86
N LYS A 182 -1.18 3.32 16.96
CA LYS A 182 -0.15 3.00 17.97
C LYS A 182 -0.31 1.61 18.58
N THR A 183 -1.52 1.06 18.62
CA THR A 183 -1.74 -0.29 19.15
C THR A 183 -1.46 -1.40 18.13
N ILE A 184 -1.43 -1.08 16.83
CA ILE A 184 -1.38 -2.08 15.73
C ILE A 184 -0.01 -2.06 15.03
N ILE A 185 0.50 -0.87 14.73
CA ILE A 185 1.73 -0.68 13.95
C ILE A 185 2.61 0.43 14.53
N GLN A 186 3.92 0.25 14.38
CA GLN A 186 4.91 1.29 14.57
C GLN A 186 5.15 2.01 13.24
N ILE A 187 4.73 3.27 13.18
CA ILE A 187 4.92 4.15 12.01
C ILE A 187 6.23 4.92 12.22
N PRO A 188 7.22 4.79 11.32
CA PRO A 188 8.51 5.45 11.47
C PRO A 188 8.39 6.97 11.34
N ASP A 189 9.38 7.67 11.85
CA ASP A 189 9.59 9.06 11.49
C ASP A 189 9.92 9.16 10.00
N PHE A 190 9.38 10.21 9.37
CA PHE A 190 9.60 10.49 7.96
C PHE A 190 10.66 11.59 7.84
N PRO A 191 11.55 11.55 6.83
CA PRO A 191 12.57 12.59 6.68
C PRO A 191 11.96 13.98 6.52
N ASP A 192 12.65 15.01 7.04
CA ASP A 192 12.18 16.40 7.00
C ASP A 192 12.10 16.99 5.59
N SER A 193 12.90 16.46 4.67
CA SER A 193 12.98 16.94 3.29
C SER A 193 13.10 15.77 2.30
N PRO A 194 12.53 15.90 1.09
CA PRO A 194 12.67 14.88 0.07
C PRO A 194 14.11 14.82 -0.46
N PRO A 195 14.57 13.66 -0.98
CA PRO A 195 15.89 13.55 -1.60
C PRO A 195 16.06 14.51 -2.78
N ASN A 196 17.29 15.04 -2.93
CA ASN A 196 17.62 15.86 -4.08
C ASN A 196 18.10 15.00 -5.25
N PHE A 197 17.18 14.67 -6.17
CA PHE A 197 17.48 13.82 -7.33
C PHE A 197 18.51 14.41 -8.31
N LEU A 198 18.80 15.71 -8.24
CA LEU A 198 19.82 16.35 -9.07
C LEU A 198 21.24 16.17 -8.52
N ARG A 199 21.37 15.64 -7.28
CA ARG A 199 22.65 15.34 -6.64
C ARG A 199 22.76 13.85 -6.42
N ALA A 200 23.49 13.15 -7.29
CA ALA A 200 23.63 11.69 -7.18
C ALA A 200 24.13 11.21 -5.81
N ALA A 201 24.98 12.00 -5.14
CA ALA A 201 25.46 11.71 -3.79
C ALA A 201 24.34 11.65 -2.73
N ALA A 202 23.21 12.34 -2.94
CA ALA A 202 22.08 12.31 -2.01
C ALA A 202 21.41 10.92 -1.92
N MET A 203 21.70 10.02 -2.86
CA MET A 203 21.27 8.62 -2.78
C MET A 203 22.02 7.86 -1.66
N ALA A 204 23.26 8.23 -1.35
CA ALA A 204 24.04 7.58 -0.29
C ALA A 204 23.56 7.99 1.11
N ASP A 205 23.02 9.20 1.24
CA ASP A 205 22.48 9.73 2.50
C ASP A 205 21.03 9.29 2.75
N TYR A 206 20.39 8.63 1.78
CA TYR A 206 18.99 8.25 1.86
C TYR A 206 18.77 7.03 2.78
N VAL A 207 17.83 7.16 3.72
CA VAL A 207 17.42 6.09 4.64
C VAL A 207 15.98 5.70 4.34
N LYS A 208 15.75 4.38 4.14
CA LYS A 208 14.42 3.80 3.92
C LYS A 208 13.59 3.92 5.21
N PRO A 209 12.39 4.55 5.18
CA PRO A 209 11.46 4.47 6.29
C PRO A 209 10.88 3.05 6.37
N VAL A 210 10.88 2.43 7.55
CA VAL A 210 10.41 1.05 7.76
C VAL A 210 9.25 1.05 8.75
N VAL A 211 8.08 0.57 8.31
CA VAL A 211 6.90 0.36 9.16
C VAL A 211 6.96 -1.06 9.71
N VAL A 212 6.79 -1.22 11.02
CA VAL A 212 6.85 -2.53 11.70
C VAL A 212 5.55 -2.78 12.43
N HIS A 213 5.08 -4.02 12.50
CA HIS A 213 3.95 -4.37 13.36
C HIS A 213 4.38 -4.38 14.82
N ASN A 214 3.48 -3.97 15.71
CA ASN A 214 3.76 -4.14 17.13
C ASN A 214 3.71 -5.63 17.49
N PRO A 215 4.62 -6.12 18.35
CA PRO A 215 4.47 -7.44 18.92
C PRO A 215 3.16 -7.47 19.70
N PHE A 216 2.33 -8.48 19.42
CA PHE A 216 1.15 -8.73 20.24
C PHE A 216 1.60 -9.11 21.65
N PRO A 217 0.93 -8.64 22.71
CA PRO A 217 1.13 -9.24 24.02
C PRO A 217 0.83 -10.74 23.90
N GLU A 218 1.78 -11.58 24.31
CA GLU A 218 1.56 -13.03 24.39
C GLU A 218 0.43 -13.25 25.42
N ASP A 219 -0.71 -13.78 24.98
CA ASP A 219 -1.81 -14.20 25.84
C ASP A 219 -1.37 -15.48 26.59
N ASP A 220 -0.50 -15.33 27.59
CA ASP A 220 -0.45 -16.29 28.69
C ASP A 220 -1.68 -16.00 29.59
N ASP A 221 -2.60 -16.97 29.65
CA ASP A 221 -3.78 -17.03 30.54
C ASP A 221 -5.10 -16.41 30.06
N ILE A 222 -5.74 -16.96 29.01
CA ILE A 222 -7.21 -16.93 28.89
C ILE A 222 -7.77 -18.30 28.48
N GLU A 223 -7.60 -19.31 29.34
CA GLU A 223 -8.66 -20.31 29.50
C GLU A 223 -9.73 -19.69 30.41
N THR A 224 -10.99 -19.69 29.94
CA THR A 224 -12.21 -19.27 30.65
C THR A 224 -12.45 -17.77 30.86
N GLN A 225 -13.04 -17.10 29.86
CA GLN A 225 -14.42 -16.59 29.91
C GLN A 225 -14.69 -15.79 28.63
N VAL A 226 -15.78 -16.15 27.96
CA VAL A 226 -16.31 -15.42 26.81
C VAL A 226 -16.93 -14.14 27.36
N ASP A 227 -16.14 -13.07 27.48
CA ASP A 227 -16.66 -11.72 27.60
C ASP A 227 -16.29 -10.93 26.35
N VAL A 228 -17.28 -10.24 25.81
CA VAL A 228 -17.27 -9.60 24.51
C VAL A 228 -16.43 -8.32 24.61
N GLY A 229 -15.11 -8.46 24.45
CA GLY A 229 -14.17 -7.36 24.27
C GLY A 229 -14.18 -6.84 22.83
N GLU A 230 -14.93 -5.77 22.61
CA GLU A 230 -15.17 -5.12 21.32
C GLU A 230 -13.88 -4.56 20.66
N GLY A 231 -13.61 -4.92 19.40
CA GLY A 231 -12.75 -4.13 18.48
C GLY A 231 -11.62 -4.88 17.77
N TYR A 232 -11.00 -5.89 18.38
CA TYR A 232 -9.79 -6.53 17.83
C TYR A 232 -10.06 -7.66 16.82
N SER A 233 -11.26 -8.25 16.85
CA SER A 233 -11.66 -9.42 16.04
C SER A 233 -11.40 -9.27 14.53
N MET A 234 -11.59 -8.08 13.96
CA MET A 234 -11.41 -7.84 12.52
C MET A 234 -9.95 -7.92 12.04
N PHE A 235 -8.97 -7.66 12.90
CA PHE A 235 -7.54 -7.73 12.53
C PHE A 235 -7.00 -9.17 12.54
N HIS A 236 -7.57 -10.05 13.37
CA HIS A 236 -7.19 -11.46 13.43
C HIS A 236 -7.44 -12.19 12.09
N SER A 237 -8.39 -11.72 11.27
CA SER A 237 -8.79 -12.37 10.02
C SER A 237 -7.93 -11.99 8.81
N LEU A 238 -7.27 -10.83 8.80
CA LEU A 238 -6.48 -10.37 7.64
C LEU A 238 -5.12 -11.07 7.51
N ASN A 239 -4.56 -11.58 8.61
CA ASN A 239 -3.23 -12.20 8.65
C ASN A 239 -3.23 -13.74 8.51
N GLN A 240 -4.39 -14.39 8.34
CA GLN A 240 -4.48 -15.85 8.30
C GLN A 240 -4.45 -16.48 6.90
N TYR A 241 -4.05 -15.77 5.84
CA TYR A 241 -3.86 -16.42 4.55
C TYR A 241 -2.56 -17.25 4.54
N ASN A 242 -2.67 -18.51 4.99
CA ASN A 242 -1.61 -19.51 4.90
C ASN A 242 -1.88 -20.43 3.70
N PRO A 243 -1.11 -20.34 2.59
CA PRO A 243 -1.34 -21.14 1.39
C PRO A 243 -1.09 -22.65 1.58
N LEU A 244 -0.64 -23.08 2.77
CA LEU A 244 -0.39 -24.49 3.09
C LEU A 244 -1.62 -25.23 3.63
N ASN A 245 -2.68 -24.54 4.06
CA ASN A 245 -3.84 -25.19 4.70
C ASN A 245 -5.00 -25.54 3.76
N ASP A 246 -5.04 -24.99 2.54
CA ASP A 246 -6.06 -25.33 1.53
C ASP A 246 -5.44 -26.17 0.41
N ALA A 247 -4.91 -27.34 0.76
CA ALA A 247 -4.83 -28.42 -0.21
C ALA A 247 -6.25 -28.99 -0.39
N PRO A 248 -6.77 -29.12 -1.62
CA PRO A 248 -8.07 -29.76 -1.83
C PRO A 248 -7.98 -31.19 -1.30
N PHE A 249 -8.87 -31.52 -0.35
CA PHE A 249 -9.10 -32.90 0.05
C PHE A 249 -9.30 -33.74 -1.23
N GLN A 250 -8.45 -34.75 -1.40
CA GLN A 250 -8.59 -35.79 -2.43
C GLN A 250 -9.89 -36.57 -2.23
#